data_AF-A0A3N4KUZ4-F1
#
_entry.id   AF-A0A3N4KUZ4-F1
#
_cell.length_a   1.000
_cell.length_b   1.000
_cell.length_c   1.000
_cell.angle_alpha   90.00
_cell.angle_beta   90.00
_cell.angle_gamma   90.00
#
_symmetry.space_group_name_H-M   'P 1'
#
loop_
_entity.id
_entity.type
_entity.pdbx_description
1 polymer ?
#
loop_
_entity_poly.entity_id
_entity_poly.type
_entity_poly.pdbx_seq_one_letter_code
_entity_poly.pdbx_strand_id
1 'polypeptide(L)'
;MFHDLNIPWTPTSPDLPRTIAFLDELGYNVVALNHTISGKFSQSHVNPISPDPFPQHPRLKILRRVTVVLDDPAQCHHLTSLVNYYDLVALRPTNDKLLLQACSSLECDLISIDLSQRLSYNLKHKIVGTAIQRGVFLEICYSASIHDVAARRNLMQNAASLIRATRGRGIIISSEARKAVGVRAPFDVMNLATLWGLSQEKGREAVGGLSRTVVIQAGLKRRSFRGVIDIVDNGALPETVQQKNKRKAEDENNDGKGKGKPAKGQQKQPQKQNERQGGQQLSKRAKKAAARAAATTGVS
;
A
#
# COMPACT_ATOMS: atom_id res chain seq x y z
N MET A 1 5.67 9.22 -10.03
CA MET A 1 6.23 7.98 -9.47
C MET A 1 5.55 6.80 -10.17
N PHE A 2 6.32 5.89 -10.73
CA PHE A 2 5.81 4.72 -11.45
C PHE A 2 6.10 3.44 -10.67
N HIS A 3 5.18 2.49 -10.78
CA HIS A 3 5.22 1.25 -10.01
C HIS A 3 5.11 0.05 -10.95
N ASP A 4 5.91 -0.98 -10.70
CA ASP A 4 5.64 -2.32 -11.23
C ASP A 4 5.42 -3.26 -10.04
N LEU A 5 4.18 -3.66 -9.82
CA LEU A 5 3.81 -4.40 -8.62
C LEU A 5 3.89 -5.92 -8.81
N ASN A 6 4.43 -6.43 -9.92
CA ASN A 6 4.53 -7.87 -10.15
C ASN A 6 5.77 -8.28 -10.94
N ILE A 7 6.89 -8.51 -10.24
CA ILE A 7 8.08 -9.15 -10.81
C ILE A 7 8.28 -10.52 -10.14
N PRO A 8 8.15 -11.65 -10.86
CA PRO A 8 8.31 -12.97 -10.26
C PRO A 8 9.66 -13.15 -9.56
N TRP A 9 9.64 -13.58 -8.31
CA TRP A 9 10.83 -13.91 -7.54
C TRP A 9 11.46 -15.22 -8.02
N THR A 10 12.61 -15.12 -8.68
CA THR A 10 13.38 -16.26 -9.20
C THR A 10 14.87 -16.09 -8.81
N PRO A 11 15.22 -16.29 -7.53
CA PRO A 11 16.56 -15.95 -7.01
C PRO A 11 17.70 -16.72 -7.68
N THR A 12 17.42 -17.93 -8.17
CA THR A 12 18.39 -18.77 -8.87
C THR A 12 18.64 -18.29 -10.31
N SER A 13 17.76 -17.48 -10.88
CA SER A 13 17.87 -17.06 -12.27
C SER A 13 18.76 -15.81 -12.40
N PRO A 14 19.72 -15.77 -13.35
CA PRO A 14 20.48 -14.56 -13.65
C PRO A 14 19.62 -13.46 -14.29
N ASP A 15 18.39 -13.77 -14.71
CA ASP A 15 17.49 -12.81 -15.35
C ASP A 15 16.88 -11.82 -14.36
N LEU A 16 16.71 -12.21 -13.09
CA LEU A 16 16.08 -11.34 -12.10
C LEU A 16 16.91 -10.07 -11.82
N PRO A 17 18.21 -10.15 -11.48
CA PRO A 17 19.04 -8.96 -11.30
C PRO A 17 19.05 -8.04 -12.53
N ARG A 18 19.12 -8.61 -13.74
CA ARG A 18 19.08 -7.84 -15.00
C ARG A 18 17.74 -7.12 -15.19
N THR A 19 16.64 -7.78 -14.85
CA THR A 19 15.30 -7.21 -14.93
C THR A 19 15.13 -6.05 -13.96
N ILE A 20 15.67 -6.17 -12.74
CA ILE A 20 15.64 -5.10 -11.73
C ILE A 20 16.47 -3.89 -12.18
N ALA A 21 17.69 -4.13 -12.68
CA ALA A 21 18.53 -3.06 -13.22
C ALA A 21 17.85 -2.32 -14.38
N PHE A 22 17.20 -3.07 -15.28
CA PHE A 22 16.47 -2.49 -16.40
C PHE A 22 15.24 -1.69 -15.96
N LEU A 23 14.51 -2.14 -14.93
CA LEU A 23 13.39 -1.37 -14.36
C LEU A 23 13.86 -0.03 -13.75
N ASP A 24 15.02 -0.01 -13.07
CA ASP A 24 15.64 1.22 -12.54
C ASP A 24 15.99 2.19 -13.68
N GLU A 25 16.57 1.67 -14.77
CA GLU A 25 16.92 2.46 -15.95
C GLU A 25 15.69 3.05 -16.64
N LEU A 26 14.60 2.28 -16.78
CA LEU A 26 13.34 2.73 -17.36
C LEU A 26 12.59 3.77 -16.49
N GLY A 27 13.06 4.05 -15.28
CA GLY A 27 12.52 5.08 -14.40
C GLY A 27 11.35 4.61 -13.52
N TYR A 28 11.23 3.31 -13.26
CA TYR A 28 10.37 2.83 -12.17
C TYR A 28 10.95 3.28 -10.82
N ASN A 29 10.08 3.49 -9.83
CA ASN A 29 10.50 3.93 -8.50
C ASN A 29 10.20 2.89 -7.43
N VAL A 30 9.15 2.10 -7.64
CA VAL A 30 8.71 1.06 -6.71
C VAL A 30 8.50 -0.22 -7.50
N VAL A 31 9.14 -1.30 -7.06
CA VAL A 31 9.01 -2.61 -7.69
C VAL A 31 8.60 -3.62 -6.62
N ALA A 32 7.63 -4.48 -6.91
CA ALA A 32 7.27 -5.56 -6.00
C ALA A 32 7.74 -6.92 -6.54
N LEU A 33 8.57 -7.59 -5.76
CA LEU A 33 9.00 -8.96 -6.02
C LEU A 33 7.90 -9.92 -5.55
N ASN A 34 7.40 -10.74 -6.46
CA ASN A 34 6.23 -11.58 -6.27
C ASN A 34 6.63 -13.04 -6.04
N HIS A 35 6.31 -13.57 -4.86
CA HIS A 35 6.38 -15.00 -4.56
C HIS A 35 5.01 -15.64 -4.83
N THR A 36 4.95 -16.60 -5.76
CA THR A 36 3.71 -17.31 -6.09
C THR A 36 3.59 -18.58 -5.26
N ILE A 37 2.46 -18.76 -4.59
CA ILE A 37 2.11 -19.96 -3.82
C ILE A 37 0.94 -20.66 -4.52
N SER A 38 1.08 -21.95 -4.78
CA SER A 38 0.03 -22.82 -5.31
C SER A 38 -0.16 -24.02 -4.39
N GLY A 39 -1.38 -24.52 -4.27
CA GLY A 39 -1.70 -25.65 -3.40
C GLY A 39 -1.73 -25.29 -1.91
N LYS A 40 -1.61 -26.29 -1.04
CA LYS A 40 -1.75 -26.10 0.42
C LYS A 40 -0.50 -25.40 0.99
N PHE A 41 -0.71 -24.40 1.84
CA PHE A 41 0.36 -23.72 2.57
C PHE A 41 0.05 -23.70 4.08
N SER A 42 1.10 -23.81 4.89
CA SER A 42 0.98 -23.92 6.35
C SER A 42 0.83 -22.55 7.02
N GLN A 43 0.34 -22.52 8.27
CA GLN A 43 0.26 -21.29 9.07
C GLN A 43 1.64 -20.68 9.39
N SER A 44 2.69 -21.51 9.44
CA SER A 44 4.07 -21.04 9.53
C SER A 44 4.59 -20.79 8.12
N HIS A 45 4.64 -19.52 7.73
CA HIS A 45 5.08 -19.10 6.41
C HIS A 45 6.38 -18.32 6.52
N VAL A 46 7.42 -18.77 5.82
CA VAL A 46 8.68 -18.02 5.69
C VAL A 46 8.66 -17.28 4.35
N ASN A 47 8.87 -15.97 4.38
CA ASN A 47 9.02 -15.20 3.15
C ASN A 47 10.42 -15.46 2.56
N PRO A 48 10.52 -16.02 1.33
CA PRO A 48 11.81 -16.30 0.71
C PRO A 48 12.51 -15.04 0.18
N ILE A 49 11.83 -13.90 0.15
CA ILE A 49 12.36 -12.63 -0.33
C ILE A 49 12.99 -11.90 0.86
N SER A 50 14.31 -11.70 0.78
CA SER A 50 15.04 -10.91 1.78
C SER A 50 14.52 -9.46 1.84
N PRO A 51 14.56 -8.77 2.99
CA PRO A 51 14.07 -7.39 3.11
C PRO A 51 14.73 -6.39 2.15
N ASP A 52 16.01 -6.59 1.84
CA ASP A 52 16.75 -5.78 0.86
C ASP A 52 17.55 -6.70 -0.08
N PRO A 53 16.92 -7.24 -1.15
CA PRO A 53 17.55 -8.21 -2.02
C PRO A 53 18.45 -7.57 -3.09
N PHE A 54 18.35 -6.26 -3.32
CA PHE A 54 19.10 -5.55 -4.36
C PHE A 54 19.61 -4.18 -3.86
N PRO A 55 20.54 -4.15 -2.90
CA PRO A 55 21.06 -2.91 -2.31
C PRO A 55 21.77 -1.99 -3.33
N GLN A 56 22.20 -2.53 -4.47
CA GLN A 56 22.85 -1.78 -5.54
C GLN A 56 21.90 -0.78 -6.26
N HIS A 57 20.59 -0.86 -6.04
CA HIS A 57 19.59 0.04 -6.63
C HIS A 57 18.91 0.91 -5.55
N PRO A 58 19.62 1.86 -4.90
CA PRO A 58 19.10 2.61 -3.75
C PRO A 58 17.91 3.52 -4.08
N ARG A 59 17.69 3.83 -5.37
CA ARG A 59 16.55 4.62 -5.83
C ARG A 59 15.26 3.80 -5.94
N LEU A 60 15.39 2.48 -6.06
CA LEU A 60 14.26 1.56 -6.18
C LEU A 60 13.79 1.13 -4.80
N LYS A 61 12.54 1.44 -4.49
CA LYS A 61 11.88 0.83 -3.33
C LYS A 61 11.39 -0.55 -3.71
N ILE A 62 11.95 -1.58 -3.09
CA ILE A 62 11.55 -2.97 -3.32
C ILE A 62 10.52 -3.39 -2.27
N LEU A 63 9.39 -3.93 -2.74
CA LEU A 63 8.32 -4.48 -1.93
C LEU A 63 8.31 -5.99 -2.06
N ARG A 64 7.89 -6.68 -1.00
CA ARG A 64 7.70 -8.13 -1.01
C ARG A 64 6.23 -8.43 -1.18
N ARG A 65 5.87 -9.05 -2.29
CA ARG A 65 4.51 -9.44 -2.64
C ARG A 65 4.37 -10.95 -2.60
N VAL A 66 3.19 -11.42 -2.20
CA VAL A 66 2.75 -12.80 -2.42
C VAL A 66 1.55 -12.83 -3.37
N THR A 67 1.53 -13.79 -4.29
CA THR A 67 0.34 -14.12 -5.08
C THR A 67 -0.09 -15.55 -4.77
N VAL A 68 -1.27 -15.72 -4.19
CA VAL A 68 -1.83 -17.04 -3.88
C VAL A 68 -2.75 -17.46 -5.02
N VAL A 69 -2.42 -18.57 -5.69
CA VAL A 69 -3.30 -19.19 -6.69
C VAL A 69 -4.39 -19.94 -5.94
N LEU A 70 -5.63 -19.47 -6.09
CA LEU A 70 -6.78 -20.08 -5.42
C LEU A 70 -7.37 -21.16 -6.32
N ASP A 71 -7.19 -22.42 -5.92
CA ASP A 71 -7.76 -23.62 -6.53
C ASP A 71 -8.72 -24.34 -5.57
N ASP A 72 -8.43 -24.32 -4.27
CA ASP A 72 -9.20 -24.96 -3.20
C ASP A 72 -9.74 -23.89 -2.21
N PRO A 73 -11.06 -23.88 -1.90
CA PRO A 73 -11.62 -23.04 -0.84
C PRO A 73 -10.91 -23.13 0.51
N ALA A 74 -10.25 -24.26 0.84
CA ALA A 74 -9.52 -24.42 2.09
C ALA A 74 -8.35 -23.42 2.24
N GLN A 75 -7.75 -22.96 1.14
CA GLN A 75 -6.66 -21.97 1.16
C GLN A 75 -7.09 -20.62 1.74
N CYS A 76 -8.37 -20.29 1.65
CA CYS A 76 -8.94 -19.02 2.08
C CYS A 76 -8.75 -18.77 3.60
N HIS A 77 -8.71 -19.83 4.41
CA HIS A 77 -8.63 -19.72 5.87
C HIS A 77 -7.27 -19.22 6.36
N HIS A 78 -6.20 -19.39 5.59
CA HIS A 78 -4.84 -19.04 6.00
C HIS A 78 -4.35 -17.69 5.44
N LEU A 79 -5.14 -17.02 4.59
CA LEU A 79 -4.73 -15.78 3.91
C LEU A 79 -4.38 -14.64 4.87
N THR A 80 -5.13 -14.49 5.97
CA THR A 80 -4.90 -13.42 6.95
C THR A 80 -3.51 -13.47 7.57
N SER A 81 -2.93 -14.67 7.72
CA SER A 81 -1.57 -14.83 8.28
C SER A 81 -0.47 -14.27 7.37
N LEU A 82 -0.69 -14.25 6.05
CA LEU A 82 0.30 -13.81 5.07
C LEU A 82 0.55 -12.30 5.12
N VAL A 83 -0.42 -11.53 5.63
CA VAL A 83 -0.33 -10.06 5.76
C VAL A 83 0.86 -9.64 6.64
N ASN A 84 1.27 -10.50 7.58
CA ASN A 84 2.40 -10.23 8.48
C ASN A 84 3.77 -10.40 7.81
N TYR A 85 3.86 -11.16 6.73
CA TYR A 85 5.13 -11.55 6.10
C TYR A 85 5.43 -10.78 4.81
N TYR A 86 4.40 -10.22 4.17
CA TYR A 86 4.49 -9.56 2.85
C TYR A 86 3.92 -8.14 2.91
N ASP A 87 4.49 -7.24 2.13
CA ASP A 87 4.02 -5.86 1.97
C ASP A 87 2.76 -5.78 1.10
N LEU A 88 2.55 -6.73 0.18
CA LEU A 88 1.38 -6.84 -0.69
C LEU A 88 0.87 -8.28 -0.75
N VAL A 89 -0.46 -8.47 -0.68
CA VAL A 89 -1.11 -9.78 -0.85
C VAL A 89 -2.04 -9.73 -2.04
N ALA A 90 -1.77 -10.58 -3.03
CA ALA A 90 -2.58 -10.74 -4.22
C ALA A 90 -3.21 -12.14 -4.29
N LEU A 91 -4.42 -12.22 -4.83
CA LEU A 91 -5.12 -13.49 -5.06
C LEU A 91 -5.31 -13.74 -6.55
N ARG A 92 -5.09 -14.97 -7.00
CA ARG A 92 -5.29 -15.41 -8.39
C ARG A 92 -6.37 -16.50 -8.42
N PRO A 93 -7.66 -16.12 -8.53
CA PRO A 93 -8.76 -17.09 -8.57
C PRO A 93 -8.78 -17.87 -9.89
N THR A 94 -9.06 -19.18 -9.81
CA THR A 94 -9.12 -20.07 -10.99
C THR A 94 -10.54 -20.43 -11.43
N ASN A 95 -11.55 -20.10 -10.62
CA ASN A 95 -12.96 -20.39 -10.89
C ASN A 95 -13.90 -19.26 -10.43
N ASP A 96 -15.16 -19.29 -10.90
CA ASP A 96 -16.17 -18.24 -10.62
C ASP A 96 -16.50 -18.11 -9.12
N LYS A 97 -16.51 -19.22 -8.38
CA LYS A 97 -16.81 -19.25 -6.95
C LYS A 97 -15.70 -18.56 -6.13
N LEU A 98 -14.45 -18.90 -6.42
CA LEU A 98 -13.27 -18.31 -5.78
C LEU A 98 -13.10 -16.83 -6.19
N LEU A 99 -13.43 -16.46 -7.43
CA LEU A 99 -13.49 -15.06 -7.83
C LEU A 99 -14.53 -14.30 -6.99
N LEU A 100 -15.74 -14.85 -6.83
CA LEU A 100 -16.79 -14.22 -6.02
C LEU A 100 -16.33 -14.02 -4.57
N GLN A 101 -15.70 -15.03 -3.97
CA GLN A 101 -15.15 -14.95 -2.61
C GLN A 101 -14.03 -13.90 -2.51
N ALA A 102 -13.07 -13.91 -3.45
CA ALA A 102 -12.00 -12.91 -3.51
C ALA A 102 -12.54 -11.48 -3.57
N CYS A 103 -13.55 -11.26 -4.42
CA CYS A 103 -14.18 -9.95 -4.60
C CYS A 103 -15.04 -9.54 -3.40
N SER A 104 -15.65 -10.48 -2.65
CA SER A 104 -16.66 -10.15 -1.63
C SER A 104 -16.15 -10.18 -0.19
N SER A 105 -15.37 -11.19 0.19
CA SER A 105 -15.07 -11.46 1.61
C SER A 105 -13.58 -11.60 1.93
N LEU A 106 -12.74 -12.07 0.99
CA LEU A 106 -11.34 -12.34 1.30
C LEU A 106 -10.53 -11.06 1.50
N GLU A 107 -9.65 -11.07 2.50
CA GLU A 107 -8.69 -10.01 2.79
C GLU A 107 -7.53 -10.07 1.80
N CYS A 108 -7.49 -9.14 0.85
CA CYS A 108 -6.39 -8.98 -0.10
C CYS A 108 -6.23 -7.51 -0.50
N ASP A 109 -5.10 -7.20 -1.11
CA ASP A 109 -4.82 -5.88 -1.67
C ASP A 109 -5.13 -5.85 -3.18
N LEU A 110 -4.85 -6.97 -3.85
CA LEU A 110 -4.96 -7.12 -5.31
C LEU A 110 -5.64 -8.45 -5.70
N ILE A 111 -6.36 -8.44 -6.81
CA ILE A 111 -6.82 -9.64 -7.49
C ILE A 111 -6.12 -9.70 -8.86
N SER A 112 -5.19 -10.65 -8.99
CA SER A 112 -4.36 -10.86 -10.18
C SER A 112 -4.97 -11.94 -11.05
N ILE A 113 -5.62 -11.54 -12.13
CA ILE A 113 -6.28 -12.47 -13.05
C ILE A 113 -5.29 -12.80 -14.17
N ASP A 114 -5.12 -14.10 -14.46
CA ASP A 114 -4.35 -14.50 -15.63
C ASP A 114 -5.18 -14.33 -16.91
N LEU A 115 -5.03 -13.16 -17.52
CA LEU A 115 -5.74 -12.79 -18.74
C LEU A 115 -5.10 -13.39 -20.00
N SER A 116 -3.91 -14.01 -19.89
CA SER A 116 -3.18 -14.57 -21.03
C SER A 116 -3.79 -15.89 -21.54
N GLN A 117 -4.59 -16.56 -20.72
CA GLN A 117 -5.28 -17.79 -21.08
C GLN A 117 -6.78 -17.57 -21.29
N ARG A 118 -7.46 -18.57 -21.86
CA ARG A 118 -8.92 -18.55 -21.95
C ARG A 118 -9.49 -18.69 -20.53
N LEU A 119 -10.19 -17.65 -20.06
CA LEU A 119 -10.83 -17.70 -18.75
C LEU A 119 -11.95 -18.75 -18.73
N SER A 120 -12.00 -19.53 -17.66
CA SER A 120 -13.06 -20.52 -17.38
C SER A 120 -14.34 -19.89 -16.82
N TYR A 121 -14.32 -18.58 -16.54
CA TYR A 121 -15.41 -17.83 -15.92
C TYR A 121 -15.55 -16.43 -16.55
N ASN A 122 -16.71 -15.81 -16.31
CA ASN A 122 -17.05 -14.51 -16.88
C ASN A 122 -16.90 -13.38 -15.84
N LEU A 123 -16.29 -12.27 -16.24
CA LEU A 123 -16.10 -11.10 -15.39
C LEU A 123 -17.39 -10.27 -15.34
N LYS A 124 -18.22 -10.49 -14.32
CA LYS A 124 -19.51 -9.80 -14.15
C LYS A 124 -19.32 -8.46 -13.42
N HIS A 125 -19.93 -7.39 -13.93
CA HIS A 125 -19.86 -6.04 -13.36
C HIS A 125 -20.18 -6.00 -11.85
N LYS A 126 -21.22 -6.72 -11.41
CA LYS A 126 -21.61 -6.78 -10.00
C LYS A 126 -20.48 -7.34 -9.11
N ILE A 127 -19.83 -8.40 -9.55
CA ILE A 127 -18.79 -9.10 -8.78
C ILE A 127 -17.53 -8.22 -8.68
N VAL A 128 -17.00 -7.77 -9.82
CA VAL A 128 -15.78 -6.94 -9.82
C VAL A 128 -16.04 -5.56 -9.20
N GLY A 129 -17.25 -5.03 -9.34
CA GLY A 129 -17.67 -3.78 -8.72
C GLY A 129 -17.63 -3.83 -7.19
N THR A 130 -18.01 -4.96 -6.60
CA THR A 130 -17.90 -5.18 -5.14
C THR A 130 -16.45 -5.14 -4.67
N ALA A 131 -15.52 -5.74 -5.41
CA ALA A 131 -14.09 -5.67 -5.07
C ALA A 131 -13.58 -4.22 -5.06
N ILE A 132 -13.91 -3.45 -6.10
CA ILE A 132 -13.50 -2.04 -6.22
C ILE A 132 -14.08 -1.19 -5.09
N GLN A 133 -15.35 -1.40 -4.72
CA GLN A 133 -15.98 -0.67 -3.61
C GLN A 133 -15.31 -0.97 -2.26
N ARG A 134 -14.77 -2.19 -2.06
CA ARG A 134 -13.98 -2.57 -0.89
C ARG A 134 -12.55 -1.99 -0.92
N GLY A 135 -12.15 -1.32 -1.99
CA GLY A 135 -10.78 -0.85 -2.18
C GLY A 135 -9.81 -1.97 -2.52
N VAL A 136 -10.27 -3.02 -3.21
CA VAL A 136 -9.42 -4.07 -3.81
C VAL A 136 -9.30 -3.79 -5.30
N PHE A 137 -8.07 -3.86 -5.82
CA PHE A 137 -7.78 -3.52 -7.22
C PHE A 137 -7.56 -4.77 -8.06
N LEU A 138 -7.93 -4.67 -9.33
CA LEU A 138 -7.83 -5.74 -10.32
C LEU A 138 -6.55 -5.52 -11.12
N GLU A 139 -5.73 -6.56 -11.26
CA GLU A 139 -4.44 -6.46 -11.94
C GLU A 139 -4.46 -7.10 -13.32
N ILE A 140 -3.93 -6.36 -14.30
CA ILE A 140 -3.61 -6.84 -15.65
C ILE A 140 -2.08 -7.04 -15.74
N CYS A 141 -1.64 -8.25 -16.09
CA CYS A 141 -0.23 -8.57 -16.29
C CYS A 141 0.09 -8.70 -17.78
N TYR A 142 0.91 -7.80 -18.33
CA TYR A 142 1.04 -7.68 -19.80
C TYR A 142 2.14 -8.54 -20.43
N SER A 143 3.16 -8.97 -19.68
CA SER A 143 4.38 -9.56 -20.27
C SER A 143 4.09 -10.82 -21.09
N ALA A 144 3.13 -11.65 -20.68
CA ALA A 144 2.74 -12.85 -21.43
C ALA A 144 2.32 -12.57 -22.88
N SER A 145 1.74 -11.40 -23.16
CA SER A 145 1.29 -11.00 -24.50
C SER A 145 2.43 -10.65 -25.47
N ILE A 146 3.63 -10.39 -24.95
CA ILE A 146 4.79 -9.98 -25.77
C ILE A 146 5.33 -11.16 -26.57
N HIS A 147 5.44 -12.33 -25.93
CA HIS A 147 6.15 -13.47 -26.49
C HIS A 147 5.25 -14.46 -27.23
N ASP A 148 3.98 -14.61 -26.80
CA ASP A 148 3.05 -15.57 -27.39
C ASP A 148 1.85 -14.87 -28.05
N VAL A 149 1.58 -15.23 -29.31
CA VAL A 149 0.46 -14.70 -30.11
C VAL A 149 -0.89 -15.18 -29.57
N ALA A 150 -0.99 -16.42 -29.09
CA ALA A 150 -2.21 -16.94 -28.50
C ALA A 150 -2.52 -16.21 -27.19
N ALA A 151 -1.52 -16.08 -26.32
CA ALA A 151 -1.60 -15.28 -25.10
C ALA A 151 -2.00 -13.83 -25.36
N ARG A 152 -1.45 -13.20 -26.40
CA ARG A 152 -1.78 -11.82 -26.78
C ARG A 152 -3.25 -11.63 -27.13
N ARG A 153 -3.79 -12.52 -27.96
CA ARG A 153 -5.20 -12.49 -28.36
C ARG A 153 -6.12 -12.67 -27.16
N ASN A 154 -5.83 -13.66 -26.30
CA ASN A 154 -6.59 -13.90 -25.07
C ASN A 154 -6.54 -12.68 -24.15
N LEU A 155 -5.34 -12.11 -23.94
CA LEU A 155 -5.15 -10.95 -23.08
C LEU A 155 -5.94 -9.75 -23.60
N MET A 156 -5.89 -9.45 -24.89
CA MET A 156 -6.67 -8.36 -25.48
C MET A 156 -8.18 -8.54 -25.24
N GLN A 157 -8.71 -9.74 -25.50
CA GLN A 157 -10.13 -10.04 -25.31
C GLN A 157 -10.55 -9.98 -23.83
N ASN A 158 -9.78 -10.60 -22.96
CA ASN A 158 -10.07 -10.69 -21.53
C ASN A 158 -9.88 -9.34 -20.83
N ALA A 159 -8.86 -8.57 -21.19
CA ALA A 159 -8.63 -7.21 -20.67
C ALA A 159 -9.78 -6.27 -21.08
N ALA A 160 -10.22 -6.31 -22.35
CA ALA A 160 -11.37 -5.53 -22.79
C ALA A 160 -12.66 -5.92 -22.05
N SER A 161 -12.85 -7.21 -21.75
CA SER A 161 -13.94 -7.71 -20.93
C SER A 161 -13.87 -7.19 -19.49
N LEU A 162 -12.69 -7.24 -18.87
CA LEU A 162 -12.43 -6.71 -17.53
C LEU A 162 -12.70 -5.20 -17.46
N ILE A 163 -12.17 -4.42 -18.41
CA ILE A 163 -12.34 -2.96 -18.47
C ILE A 163 -13.82 -2.60 -18.60
N ARG A 164 -14.58 -3.32 -19.43
CA ARG A 164 -16.03 -3.15 -19.54
C ARG A 164 -16.72 -3.48 -18.22
N ALA A 165 -16.35 -4.58 -17.59
CA ALA A 165 -16.92 -5.02 -16.32
C ALA A 165 -16.60 -4.05 -15.17
N THR A 166 -15.44 -3.39 -15.13
CA THR A 166 -15.09 -2.42 -14.09
C THR A 166 -15.52 -0.99 -14.43
N ARG A 167 -15.93 -0.74 -15.68
CA ARG A 167 -16.07 0.60 -16.28
C ARG A 167 -14.75 1.37 -16.26
N GLY A 168 -13.64 0.65 -16.41
CA GLY A 168 -12.27 1.16 -16.37
C GLY A 168 -11.88 1.80 -15.04
N ARG A 169 -12.35 1.28 -13.91
CA ARG A 169 -11.98 1.75 -12.57
C ARG A 169 -11.27 0.64 -11.81
N GLY A 170 -10.39 1.02 -10.88
CA GLY A 170 -9.74 0.07 -9.98
C GLY A 170 -8.88 -0.97 -10.69
N ILE A 171 -8.28 -0.61 -11.84
CA ILE A 171 -7.37 -1.46 -12.60
C ILE A 171 -5.95 -0.99 -12.38
N ILE A 172 -5.04 -1.91 -12.06
CA ILE A 172 -3.59 -1.69 -12.10
C ILE A 172 -2.98 -2.52 -13.22
N ILE A 173 -1.82 -2.09 -13.71
CA ILE A 173 -1.08 -2.79 -14.75
C ILE A 173 0.32 -3.08 -14.23
N SER A 174 0.72 -4.33 -14.27
CA SER A 174 2.04 -4.81 -13.88
C SER A 174 2.64 -5.64 -15.01
N SER A 175 3.95 -5.90 -14.98
CA SER A 175 4.57 -6.66 -16.06
C SER A 175 4.36 -8.18 -15.92
N GLU A 176 4.58 -8.76 -14.74
CA GLU A 176 4.80 -10.20 -14.56
C GLU A 176 5.93 -10.73 -15.46
N ALA A 177 6.91 -9.89 -15.78
CA ALA A 177 8.00 -10.23 -16.67
C ALA A 177 9.06 -11.09 -15.96
N ARG A 178 9.39 -12.24 -16.56
CA ARG A 178 10.47 -13.12 -16.08
C ARG A 178 11.86 -12.72 -16.58
N LYS A 179 11.91 -11.88 -17.62
CA LYS A 179 13.12 -11.43 -18.31
C LYS A 179 13.01 -9.94 -18.61
N ALA A 180 14.13 -9.24 -18.68
CA ALA A 180 14.20 -7.82 -18.99
C ALA A 180 13.49 -7.43 -20.30
N VAL A 181 13.57 -8.29 -21.33
CA VAL A 181 12.91 -8.09 -22.64
C VAL A 181 11.37 -8.03 -22.53
N GLY A 182 10.80 -8.59 -21.47
CA GLY A 182 9.37 -8.57 -21.19
C GLY A 182 8.87 -7.30 -20.50
N VAL A 183 9.77 -6.40 -20.08
CA VAL A 183 9.44 -5.14 -19.40
C VAL A 183 9.33 -4.00 -20.43
N ARG A 184 8.48 -3.01 -20.16
CA ARG A 184 8.28 -1.80 -20.96
C ARG A 184 8.38 -0.55 -20.09
N ALA A 185 8.73 0.59 -20.69
CA ALA A 185 8.72 1.86 -19.99
C ALA A 185 7.28 2.22 -19.54
N PRO A 186 7.11 2.99 -18.45
CA PRO A 186 5.78 3.36 -17.96
C PRO A 186 4.87 3.99 -19.01
N PHE A 187 5.38 4.86 -19.88
CA PHE A 187 4.61 5.50 -20.94
C PHE A 187 4.19 4.52 -22.05
N ASP A 188 5.01 3.52 -22.35
CA ASP A 188 4.64 2.46 -23.29
C ASP A 188 3.52 1.59 -22.73
N VAL A 189 3.55 1.31 -21.42
CA VAL A 189 2.48 0.60 -20.72
C VAL A 189 1.17 1.40 -20.76
N MET A 190 1.22 2.73 -20.62
CA MET A 190 0.03 3.60 -20.79
C MET A 190 -0.54 3.50 -22.20
N ASN A 191 0.32 3.52 -23.22
CA ASN A 191 -0.11 3.36 -24.60
C ASN A 191 -0.70 1.97 -24.86
N LEU A 192 -0.08 0.91 -24.34
CA LEU A 192 -0.61 -0.44 -24.41
C LEU A 192 -2.00 -0.57 -23.76
N ALA A 193 -2.24 0.13 -22.65
CA ALA A 193 -3.54 0.16 -21.98
C ALA A 193 -4.67 0.66 -22.89
N THR A 194 -4.37 1.60 -23.80
CA THR A 194 -5.36 2.12 -24.76
C THR A 194 -5.81 1.08 -25.76
N LEU A 195 -4.94 0.13 -26.12
CA LEU A 195 -5.29 -0.98 -27.00
C LEU A 195 -6.34 -1.92 -26.39
N TRP A 196 -6.43 -1.96 -25.05
CA TRP A 196 -7.45 -2.74 -24.34
C TRP A 196 -8.75 -1.95 -24.09
N GLY A 197 -8.78 -0.66 -24.43
CA GLY A 197 -9.94 0.20 -24.26
C GLY A 197 -9.94 1.07 -23.00
N LEU A 198 -8.79 1.24 -22.32
CA LEU A 198 -8.64 2.30 -21.31
C LEU A 198 -8.36 3.65 -21.97
N SER A 199 -8.81 4.74 -21.34
CA SER A 199 -8.36 6.08 -21.74
C SER A 199 -6.90 6.30 -21.30
N GLN A 200 -6.20 7.23 -21.95
CA GLN A 200 -4.83 7.59 -21.59
C GLN A 200 -4.70 8.03 -20.13
N GLU A 201 -5.68 8.80 -19.63
CA GLU A 201 -5.75 9.21 -18.22
C GLU A 201 -5.81 8.01 -17.28
N LYS A 202 -6.69 7.05 -17.55
CA LYS A 202 -6.82 5.82 -16.76
C LYS A 202 -5.60 4.92 -16.88
N GLY A 203 -4.96 4.87 -18.05
CA GLY A 203 -3.67 4.17 -18.23
C GLY A 203 -2.58 4.76 -17.35
N ARG A 204 -2.47 6.09 -17.30
CA ARG A 204 -1.55 6.80 -16.40
C ARG A 204 -1.88 6.55 -14.93
N GLU A 205 -3.16 6.55 -14.58
CA GLU A 205 -3.63 6.25 -13.23
C GLU A 205 -3.27 4.82 -12.82
N ALA A 206 -3.45 3.83 -13.70
CA ALA A 206 -3.18 2.43 -13.44
C ALA A 206 -1.71 2.14 -13.08
N VAL A 207 -0.76 2.74 -13.81
CA VAL A 207 0.70 2.55 -13.58
C VAL A 207 1.23 3.45 -12.45
N GLY A 208 0.59 4.60 -12.22
CA GLY A 208 1.04 5.61 -11.27
C GLY A 208 0.15 5.71 -10.03
N GLY A 209 -0.97 6.42 -10.18
CA GLY A 209 -1.85 6.84 -9.07
C GLY A 209 -2.46 5.68 -8.29
N LEU A 210 -3.15 4.76 -8.98
CA LEU A 210 -3.80 3.60 -8.35
C LEU A 210 -2.78 2.64 -7.75
N SER A 211 -1.67 2.39 -8.46
CA SER A 211 -0.59 1.56 -7.93
C SER A 211 0.02 2.16 -6.64
N ARG A 212 0.17 3.48 -6.57
CA ARG A 212 0.56 4.17 -5.33
C ARG A 212 -0.48 3.99 -4.23
N THR A 213 -1.77 4.11 -4.55
CA THR A 213 -2.86 3.91 -3.60
C THR A 213 -2.84 2.51 -3.01
N VAL A 214 -2.65 1.47 -3.83
CA VAL A 214 -2.49 0.08 -3.38
C VAL A 214 -1.37 -0.04 -2.35
N VAL A 215 -0.17 0.48 -2.68
CA VAL A 215 1.00 0.38 -1.79
C VAL A 215 0.77 1.07 -0.45
N ILE A 216 0.15 2.26 -0.47
CA ILE A 216 -0.14 3.02 0.75
C ILE A 216 -1.21 2.33 1.58
N GLN A 217 -2.31 1.91 0.96
CA GLN A 217 -3.41 1.21 1.64
C GLN A 217 -2.92 -0.09 2.28
N ALA A 218 -2.10 -0.85 1.55
CA ALA A 218 -1.47 -2.07 2.05
C ALA A 218 -0.54 -1.79 3.25
N GLY A 219 0.29 -0.75 3.16
CA GLY A 219 1.15 -0.32 4.27
C GLY A 219 0.36 0.13 5.50
N LEU A 220 -0.74 0.86 5.30
CA LEU A 220 -1.64 1.29 6.37
C LEU A 220 -2.31 0.10 7.06
N LYS A 221 -2.82 -0.89 6.31
CA LYS A 221 -3.42 -2.10 6.91
C LYS A 221 -2.45 -2.86 7.83
N ARG A 222 -1.15 -2.79 7.55
CA ARG A 222 -0.10 -3.53 8.28
C ARG A 222 0.50 -2.76 9.45
N ARG A 223 0.61 -1.43 9.33
CA ARG A 223 1.27 -0.56 10.31
C ARG A 223 0.30 0.27 11.14
N SER A 224 -0.98 0.25 10.80
CA SER A 224 -2.02 0.97 11.53
C SER A 224 -3.00 0.01 12.19
N PHE A 225 -3.49 0.42 13.36
CA PHE A 225 -4.64 -0.21 13.98
C PHE A 225 -5.82 0.75 13.89
N ARG A 226 -6.86 0.38 13.14
CA ARG A 226 -8.08 1.19 12.93
C ARG A 226 -7.78 2.63 12.46
N GLY A 227 -6.76 2.80 11.62
CA GLY A 227 -6.34 4.11 11.09
C GLY A 227 -5.39 4.90 11.97
N VAL A 228 -5.01 4.39 13.15
CA VAL A 228 -3.98 4.98 14.01
C VAL A 228 -2.63 4.34 13.70
N ILE A 229 -1.63 5.14 13.36
CA ILE A 229 -0.25 4.69 13.08
C ILE A 229 0.61 5.03 14.29
N ASP A 230 1.28 4.01 14.85
CA ASP A 230 2.31 4.23 15.86
C ASP A 230 3.64 4.51 15.16
N ILE A 231 4.18 5.71 15.35
CA ILE A 231 5.48 6.12 14.80
C ILE A 231 6.50 5.96 15.92
N VAL A 232 7.15 4.81 15.96
CA VAL A 232 8.29 4.58 16.85
C VAL A 232 9.50 5.25 16.21
N ASP A 233 9.78 6.48 16.62
CA ASP A 233 11.02 7.17 16.26
C ASP A 233 12.14 6.61 17.15
N ASN A 234 13.09 5.88 16.56
CA ASN A 234 14.19 5.21 17.28
C ASN A 234 15.24 6.19 17.83
N GLY A 235 14.85 7.41 18.21
CA GLY A 235 15.71 8.40 18.84
C GLY A 235 16.75 9.02 17.92
N ALA A 236 16.56 9.00 16.60
CA ALA A 236 17.41 9.75 15.69
C ALA A 236 17.07 11.24 15.82
N LEU A 237 17.80 11.94 16.69
CA LEU A 237 17.72 13.39 16.82
C LEU A 237 17.88 14.02 15.43
N PRO A 238 16.96 14.90 14.99
CA PRO A 238 17.09 15.58 13.72
C PRO A 238 18.45 16.29 13.64
N GLU A 239 19.13 16.19 12.50
CA GLU A 239 20.51 16.68 12.30
C GLU A 239 20.71 18.16 12.69
N THR A 240 19.63 18.94 12.69
CA THR A 240 19.58 20.33 13.16
C THR A 240 19.89 20.51 14.65
N VAL A 241 19.65 19.49 15.49
CA VAL A 241 19.99 19.51 16.93
C VAL A 241 21.46 19.17 17.16
N GLN A 242 22.05 18.31 16.33
CA GLN A 242 23.47 17.96 16.42
C GLN A 242 24.39 19.15 16.09
N GLN A 243 24.01 20.00 15.14
CA GLN A 243 24.74 21.24 14.86
C GLN A 243 24.61 22.29 15.97
N LYS A 244 23.43 22.39 16.62
CA LYS A 244 23.25 23.28 17.79
C LYS A 244 24.07 22.82 19.00
N ASN A 245 24.19 21.51 19.22
CA ASN A 245 24.98 20.96 20.32
C ASN A 245 26.49 21.10 20.06
N LYS A 246 26.96 21.02 18.81
CA LYS A 246 28.36 21.33 18.48
C LYS A 246 28.70 22.81 18.71
N ARG A 247 27.81 23.73 18.31
CA ARG A 247 28.03 25.18 18.55
C ARG A 247 28.02 25.53 20.05
N LYS A 248 27.15 24.89 20.85
CA LYS A 248 27.15 25.09 22.32
C LYS A 248 28.40 24.52 23.01
N ALA A 249 28.93 23.40 22.53
CA ALA A 249 30.15 22.81 23.09
C ALA A 249 31.42 23.62 22.77
N GLU A 250 31.42 24.40 21.69
CA GLU A 250 32.52 25.31 21.35
C GLU A 250 32.46 26.62 22.17
N ASP A 251 31.27 27.12 22.50
CA ASP A 251 31.11 28.31 23.35
C ASP A 251 31.40 28.04 24.85
N GLU A 252 31.12 26.84 25.37
CA GLU A 252 31.38 26.49 26.79
C GLU A 252 32.87 26.30 27.13
N ASN A 253 33.75 26.18 26.13
CA ASN A 253 35.18 25.97 26.36
C ASN A 253 36.00 27.27 26.48
N ASN A 254 35.38 28.45 26.37
CA ASN A 254 36.08 29.74 26.38
C ASN A 254 35.83 30.62 27.63
N ASP A 255 34.88 30.26 28.51
CA ASP A 255 34.59 31.04 29.71
C ASP A 255 34.97 30.29 31.00
N GLY A 256 36.27 30.34 31.31
CA GLY A 256 36.84 29.64 32.46
C GLY A 256 37.89 30.42 33.25
N LYS A 257 37.61 31.65 33.73
CA LYS A 257 38.34 32.26 34.87
C LYS A 257 37.46 33.24 35.67
N GLY A 258 37.05 32.85 36.89
CA GLY A 258 36.54 33.80 37.89
C GLY A 258 35.87 33.14 39.10
N LYS A 259 36.55 33.15 40.26
CA LYS A 259 36.17 32.49 41.53
C LYS A 259 35.06 33.23 42.30
N GLY A 260 34.23 32.50 43.06
CA GLY A 260 33.42 33.04 44.16
C GLY A 260 32.54 31.98 44.86
N LYS A 261 32.58 31.91 46.19
CA LYS A 261 32.14 30.81 47.08
C LYS A 261 30.63 30.82 47.46
N PRO A 262 30.12 29.75 48.13
CA PRO A 262 28.69 29.40 48.16
C PRO A 262 27.95 29.87 49.42
N ALA A 263 26.61 29.97 49.33
CA ALA A 263 25.73 30.14 50.49
C ALA A 263 24.52 29.20 50.45
N LYS A 264 24.25 28.60 51.61
CA LYS A 264 23.21 27.63 51.96
C LYS A 264 21.79 28.19 51.85
N GLY A 265 20.82 27.30 51.64
CA GLY A 265 19.66 27.24 52.55
C GLY A 265 18.26 27.37 51.95
N GLN A 266 17.51 26.28 52.12
CA GLN A 266 16.09 26.19 52.50
C GLN A 266 14.99 26.18 51.42
N GLN A 267 14.29 25.03 51.47
CA GLN A 267 12.90 24.82 51.06
C GLN A 267 11.96 25.90 51.63
N LYS A 268 11.00 26.35 50.80
CA LYS A 268 9.58 26.52 51.14
C LYS A 268 8.79 26.93 49.88
N GLN A 269 7.85 26.07 49.47
CA GLN A 269 6.57 26.49 48.88
C GLN A 269 5.69 27.11 49.99
N PRO A 270 4.50 27.70 49.73
CA PRO A 270 3.85 28.09 48.46
C PRO A 270 3.26 29.52 48.48
N GLN A 271 2.83 30.09 47.35
CA GLN A 271 1.47 30.67 47.23
C GLN A 271 1.09 31.16 45.82
N LYS A 272 -0.22 31.10 45.61
CA LYS A 272 -1.04 31.40 44.43
C LYS A 272 -1.00 32.88 44.04
N GLN A 273 -1.18 33.15 42.75
CA GLN A 273 -1.99 34.28 42.28
C GLN A 273 -2.86 33.88 41.09
N ASN A 274 -4.10 34.35 41.18
CA ASN A 274 -5.21 34.23 40.23
C ASN A 274 -4.95 35.13 39.02
N GLU A 275 -5.33 34.69 37.82
CA GLU A 275 -6.13 35.52 36.92
C GLU A 275 -7.23 34.71 36.24
N ARG A 276 -8.40 35.35 36.13
CA ARG A 276 -9.69 34.84 35.68
C ARG A 276 -9.90 35.16 34.21
N GLN A 277 -10.60 34.27 33.50
CA GLN A 277 -11.75 34.50 32.61
C GLN A 277 -12.02 33.16 31.88
N GLY A 278 -13.19 32.53 31.85
CA GLY A 278 -14.54 32.92 32.25
C GLY A 278 -15.53 32.32 31.25
N GLY A 279 -15.83 31.01 31.35
CA GLY A 279 -16.87 30.34 30.57
C GLY A 279 -17.77 29.50 31.48
N GLN A 280 -18.96 30.01 31.82
CA GLN A 280 -19.91 29.35 32.72
C GLN A 280 -20.60 28.18 32.01
N GLN A 281 -20.41 26.96 32.53
CA GLN A 281 -21.24 25.80 32.18
C GLN A 281 -22.55 25.83 32.97
N LEU A 282 -23.68 25.92 32.26
CA LEU A 282 -25.02 25.87 32.84
C LEU A 282 -25.34 24.48 33.42
N SER A 283 -25.95 24.45 34.61
CA SER A 283 -26.32 23.22 35.32
C SER A 283 -27.43 22.45 34.59
N LYS A 284 -27.45 21.12 34.77
CA LYS A 284 -28.39 20.18 34.12
C LYS A 284 -29.88 20.53 34.34
N ARG A 285 -30.21 21.31 35.37
CA ARG A 285 -31.58 21.73 35.68
C ARG A 285 -32.05 22.88 34.77
N ALA A 286 -31.15 23.78 34.36
CA ALA A 286 -31.44 24.89 33.45
C ALA A 286 -31.65 24.42 31.99
N LYS A 287 -30.88 23.42 31.54
CA LYS A 287 -31.04 22.82 30.21
C LYS A 287 -32.40 22.12 30.04
N LYS A 288 -32.92 21.50 31.11
CA LYS A 288 -34.22 20.81 31.08
C LYS A 288 -35.41 21.78 31.08
N ALA A 289 -35.26 22.98 31.64
CA ALA A 289 -36.28 24.03 31.57
C ALA A 289 -36.34 24.67 30.17
N ALA A 290 -35.18 24.95 29.56
CA ALA A 290 -35.11 25.51 28.20
C ALA A 290 -35.68 24.56 27.12
N ALA A 291 -35.44 23.25 27.25
CA ALA A 291 -36.00 22.27 26.31
C ALA A 291 -37.53 22.14 26.41
N ARG A 292 -38.13 22.44 27.58
CA ARG A 292 -39.57 22.34 27.79
C ARG A 292 -40.33 23.56 27.25
N ALA A 293 -39.69 24.74 27.28
CA ALA A 293 -40.23 25.96 26.70
C ALA A 293 -40.22 25.95 25.17
N ALA A 294 -39.22 25.32 24.55
CA ALA A 294 -39.13 25.21 23.08
C ALA A 294 -40.18 24.27 22.47
N ALA A 295 -40.75 23.35 23.26
CA ALA A 295 -41.77 22.41 22.80
C ALA A 295 -43.19 23.01 22.79
N THR A 296 -43.41 24.18 23.38
CA THR A 296 -44.75 24.78 23.53
C THR A 296 -45.07 25.85 22.47
N THR A 297 -44.10 26.23 21.64
CA THR A 297 -44.25 27.28 20.62
C THR A 297 -44.35 26.76 19.18
N GLY A 298 -44.62 25.47 19.00
CA GLY A 298 -44.65 24.80 17.68
C GLY A 298 -46.02 24.31 17.22
N VAL A 299 -47.11 24.92 17.68
CA VAL A 299 -48.46 24.66 17.14
C VAL A 299 -49.20 25.99 16.95
N SER A 300 -49.12 26.50 15.72
CA SER A 300 -50.12 27.35 15.05
C SER A 300 -49.77 27.37 13.57
#